data_AF-A0A1E3WFZ6-F1
#
_entry.id   AF-A0A1E3WFZ6-F1
#
_cell.length_a   1.000
_cell.length_b   1.000
_cell.length_c   1.000
_cell.angle_alpha   90.00
_cell.angle_beta   90.00
_cell.angle_gamma   90.00
#
_symmetry.space_group_name_H-M   'P 1'
#
loop_
_entity.id
_entity.type
_entity.pdbx_description
1 polymer ?
#
loop_
_entity_poly.entity_id
_entity_poly.type
_entity_poly.pdbx_seq_one_letter_code
_entity_poly.pdbx_strand_id
1 'polypeptide(L)' 'MKYRDMTKNYVFREFECGLSIEQTAELCFESIRTVKSWDEGSEIPDVCKRLIRKL' A
#
# COMPACT_ATOMS: atom_id res chain seq x y z
N MET A 1 -7.26 -12.82 8.55
CA MET A 1 -6.67 -13.26 7.27
C MET A 1 -5.85 -14.51 7.52
N LYS A 2 -5.94 -15.54 6.67
CA LYS A 2 -4.97 -16.64 6.73
C LYS A 2 -3.64 -16.10 6.18
N TYR A 3 -2.52 -16.46 6.79
CA TYR A 3 -1.19 -15.95 6.42
C TYR A 3 -0.84 -16.13 4.92
N ARG A 4 -1.47 -17.12 4.26
CA ARG A 4 -1.32 -17.42 2.83
C ARG A 4 -1.99 -16.41 1.89
N ASP A 5 -2.92 -15.60 2.38
CA ASP A 5 -3.71 -14.69 1.55
C ASP A 5 -3.20 -13.23 1.64
N MET A 6 -2.07 -12.99 2.33
CA MET A 6 -1.47 -11.67 2.41
C MET A 6 -0.68 -11.37 1.14
N THR A 7 -1.02 -10.26 0.48
CA THR A 7 -0.27 -9.82 -0.70
C THR A 7 1.01 -9.12 -0.28
N LYS A 8 1.99 -9.10 -1.19
CA LYS A 8 3.24 -8.36 -0.99
C LYS A 8 2.99 -6.87 -0.74
N ASN A 9 1.96 -6.29 -1.35
CA ASN A 9 1.65 -4.87 -1.23
C ASN A 9 1.08 -4.52 0.15
N TYR A 10 0.16 -5.33 0.66
CA TYR A 10 -0.34 -5.18 2.03
C TYR A 10 0.81 -5.24 3.04
N VAL A 11 1.70 -6.23 2.87
CA VAL A 11 2.88 -6.38 3.74
C VAL A 11 3.81 -5.17 3.66
N PHE A 12 4.09 -4.73 2.44
CA PHE A 12 4.92 -3.56 2.16
C PHE A 12 4.36 -2.28 2.79
N ARG A 13 3.06 -2.01 2.65
CA ARG A 13 2.43 -0.79 3.18
C ARG A 13 2.33 -0.82 4.71
N GLU A 14 1.75 -1.89 5.26
CA GLU A 14 1.38 -1.96 6.66
C GLU A 14 2.58 -2.31 7.56
N PHE A 15 3.39 -3.29 7.18
CA PHE A 15 4.45 -3.81 8.05
C PHE A 15 5.83 -3.25 7.71
N GLU A 16 6.18 -3.11 6.43
CA GLU A 16 7.49 -2.55 6.05
C GLU A 16 7.50 -1.02 6.19
N CYS A 17 6.46 -0.33 5.72
CA CYS A 17 6.39 1.13 5.71
C CYS A 17 5.57 1.73 6.86
N GLY A 18 4.75 0.93 7.56
CA GLY A 18 4.00 1.38 8.73
C GLY A 18 2.95 2.46 8.45
N LEU A 19 2.41 2.53 7.24
CA LEU A 19 1.40 3.52 6.85
C LEU A 19 0.00 2.90 6.85
N SER A 20 -1.02 3.66 7.29
CA SER A 20 -2.42 3.27 7.09
C SER A 20 -2.85 3.42 5.61
N ILE A 21 -4.02 2.90 5.28
CA ILE A 21 -4.62 3.04 3.94
C ILE A 21 -4.87 4.53 3.63
N GLU A 22 -5.36 5.28 4.61
CA GLU A 22 -5.69 6.70 4.51
C GLU A 22 -4.42 7.55 4.35
N GLN A 23 -3.38 7.28 5.14
CA GLN A 23 -2.09 7.97 5.01
C GLN A 23 -1.47 7.71 3.64
N THR A 24 -1.55 6.47 3.15
CA THR A 24 -1.04 6.11 1.83
C THR A 24 -1.83 6.80 0.72
N ALA A 25 -3.15 6.87 0.85
CA ALA A 25 -4.03 7.56 -0.10
C ALA A 25 -3.70 9.06 -0.18
N GLU A 26 -3.53 9.72 0.95
CA GLU A 26 -3.13 11.14 1.03
C GLU A 26 -1.75 11.37 0.40
N LEU A 27 -0.75 10.55 0.78
CA LEU A 27 0.63 10.65 0.31
C LEU A 27 0.74 10.48 -1.22
N CYS A 28 -0.05 9.55 -1.79
CA CYS A 28 -0.03 9.24 -3.21
C CYS A 28 -1.03 10.05 -4.03
N PHE A 29 -1.82 10.93 -3.40
CA PHE A 29 -2.94 11.66 -4.03
C PHE A 29 -3.94 10.72 -4.73
N GLU A 30 -4.20 9.58 -4.10
CA GLU A 30 -5.04 8.50 -4.63
C GLU A 30 -6.28 8.27 -3.74
N SER A 31 -7.25 7.52 -4.27
CA SER A 31 -8.43 7.15 -3.48
C SER A 31 -8.12 6.01 -2.50
N ILE A 32 -8.80 5.98 -1.35
CA ILE A 32 -8.78 4.85 -0.41
C ILE A 32 -9.10 3.52 -1.12
N ARG A 33 -10.00 3.54 -2.12
CA ARG A 33 -10.35 2.37 -2.91
C ARG A 33 -9.17 1.89 -3.76
N THR A 34 -8.42 2.81 -4.36
CA THR A 34 -7.20 2.50 -5.12
C THR A 34 -6.20 1.77 -4.22
N VAL A 35 -5.95 2.31 -3.02
CA VAL A 35 -4.99 1.73 -2.06
C VAL A 35 -5.44 0.34 -1.58
N LYS A 36 -6.73 0.13 -1.32
CA LYS A 36 -7.27 -1.21 -1.02
C LYS A 36 -7.03 -2.20 -2.15
N SER A 37 -7.20 -1.77 -3.40
CA SER A 37 -6.94 -2.63 -4.56
C SER A 37 -5.46 -2.98 -4.68
N TRP A 38 -4.55 -2.05 -4.34
CA TRP A 38 -3.12 -2.37 -4.25
C TRP A 38 -2.84 -3.44 -3.20
N ASP A 39 -3.42 -3.32 -2.00
CA ASP A 39 -3.32 -4.32 -0.94
C ASP A 39 -3.94 -5.68 -1.35
N GLU A 40 -4.87 -5.69 -2.30
CA GLU A 40 -5.43 -6.90 -2.91
C GLU A 40 -4.56 -7.47 -4.06
N GLY A 41 -3.45 -6.81 -4.39
CA GLY A 41 -2.44 -7.30 -5.33
C GLY A 41 -2.33 -6.52 -6.64
N SER A 42 -3.13 -5.47 -6.83
CA SER A 42 -2.98 -4.58 -7.99
C SER A 42 -1.65 -3.84 -7.96
N GLU A 43 -1.14 -3.46 -9.11
CA GLU A 43 0.15 -2.77 -9.22
C GLU A 43 0.10 -1.39 -8.53
N ILE A 44 1.07 -1.15 -7.64
CA ILE A 44 1.34 0.19 -7.10
C ILE A 44 2.24 0.92 -8.13
N PRO A 45 1.87 2.12 -8.60
CA PRO A 45 2.74 2.93 -9.46
C PRO A 45 4.10 3.17 -8.80
N ASP A 46 5.17 3.15 -9.59
CA ASP A 46 6.54 3.27 -9.03
C ASP A 46 6.78 4.60 -8.31
N VAL A 47 6.13 5.68 -8.74
CA VAL A 47 6.16 6.96 -8.02
C VAL A 47 5.54 6.83 -6.63
N CYS A 48 4.42 6.13 -6.50
CA CYS A 48 3.76 5.87 -5.23
C CYS A 48 4.63 4.96 -4.34
N LYS A 49 5.25 3.92 -4.90
CA LYS A 49 6.20 3.07 -4.13
C LYS A 49 7.36 3.90 -3.55
N ARG A 50 7.88 4.87 -4.30
CA ARG A 50 8.96 5.77 -3.85
C ARG A 50 8.50 6.71 -2.74
N LEU A 51 7.27 7.23 -2.84
CA LEU A 51 6.70 8.08 -1.79
C LEU A 51 6.48 7.27 -0.50
N ILE A 52 5.91 6.06 -0.63
CA ILE A 52 5.55 5.19 0.49
C ILE A 52 6.79 4.69 1.25
N ARG A 53 7.89 4.39 0.54
CA ARG A 53 9.19 4.11 1.17
C ARG A 53 9.72 5.39 1.79
N LYS A 54 9.33 5.66 3.04
CA LYS A 54 10.12 6.53 3.90
C LYS A 54 11.55 5.97 3.97
N LEU A 55 12.53 6.84 3.79
CA LEU A 55 13.95 6.54 4.03
C LEU A 55 14.15 5.92 5.41
#